data_AF-C8VVN3-F1
#
_entry.id   AF-C8VVN3-F1
#
_cell.length_a   1.000
_cell.length_b   1.000
_cell.length_c   1.000
_cell.angle_alpha   90.00
_cell.angle_beta   90.00
_cell.angle_gamma   90.00
#
_symmetry.space_group_name_H-M   'P 1'
#
loop_
_entity.id
_entity.type
_entity.pdbx_description
1 polymer ?
#
loop_
_entity_poly.entity_id
_entity_poly.type
_entity_poly.pdbx_seq_one_letter_code
_entity_poly.pdbx_strand_id
1 'polypeptide(L)'
;MGANLDALSHLAPYVQGGFFVALLLAASVSDIRMKIIPDGVCLGVALTGMLTFEPVKLAGILAAALFLITALLFGGMDGGDIKLMAASGLVLGFSKSMAATVIGLTALLVFHGGNHIIQKLRGRTAGKAYPLAPFLSLGCIAAYFIF
;
A
#
# COMPACT_ATOMS: atom_id res chain seq x y z
N MET A 1 -33.24 19.95 -4.29
CA MET A 1 -31.95 19.75 -4.97
C MET A 1 -30.77 19.52 -4.01
N GLY A 2 -30.91 19.75 -2.69
CA GLY A 2 -29.84 19.47 -1.69
C GLY A 2 -29.67 18.01 -1.28
N ALA A 3 -30.78 17.25 -1.11
CA ALA A 3 -30.73 15.87 -0.62
C ALA A 3 -29.90 14.88 -1.48
N ASN A 4 -29.79 15.11 -2.79
CA ASN A 4 -28.93 14.30 -3.66
C ASN A 4 -27.44 14.65 -3.53
N LEU A 5 -27.11 15.90 -3.20
CA LEU A 5 -25.73 16.34 -3.05
C LEU A 5 -25.13 15.81 -1.74
N ASP A 6 -25.95 15.76 -0.69
CA ASP A 6 -25.58 15.19 0.61
C ASP A 6 -25.42 13.66 0.52
N ALA A 7 -26.31 12.97 -0.21
CA ALA A 7 -26.15 11.54 -0.44
C ALA A 7 -24.88 11.21 -1.26
N LEU A 8 -24.57 12.01 -2.28
CA LEU A 8 -23.37 11.83 -3.10
C LEU A 8 -22.07 12.08 -2.30
N SER A 9 -22.07 13.06 -1.39
CA SER A 9 -20.90 13.35 -0.55
C SER A 9 -20.63 12.23 0.48
N HIS A 10 -21.68 11.58 1.00
CA HIS A 10 -21.53 10.41 1.87
C HIS A 10 -21.06 9.15 1.11
N LEU A 11 -21.37 9.01 -0.17
CA LEU A 11 -20.96 7.86 -1.00
C LEU A 11 -19.54 7.99 -1.57
N ALA A 12 -19.07 9.22 -1.80
CA ALA A 12 -17.74 9.51 -2.33
C ALA A 12 -16.58 8.75 -1.65
N PRO A 13 -16.47 8.71 -0.30
CA PRO A 13 -15.40 7.95 0.35
C PRO A 13 -15.52 6.44 0.13
N TYR A 14 -16.73 5.86 0.11
CA TYR A 14 -16.90 4.43 -0.16
C TYR A 14 -16.52 4.05 -1.59
N VAL A 15 -16.88 4.89 -2.55
CA VAL A 15 -16.51 4.72 -3.96
C VAL A 15 -14.99 4.83 -4.12
N GLN A 16 -14.37 5.84 -3.51
CA GLN A 16 -12.92 5.99 -3.49
C GLN A 16 -12.23 4.77 -2.87
N GLY A 17 -12.72 4.29 -1.72
CA GLY A 17 -12.24 3.08 -1.07
C GLY A 17 -12.32 1.87 -1.98
N GLY A 18 -13.45 1.67 -2.68
CA GLY A 18 -13.62 0.58 -3.65
C GLY A 18 -12.57 0.59 -4.76
N PHE A 19 -12.35 1.76 -5.39
CA PHE A 19 -11.30 1.90 -6.41
C PHE A 19 -9.89 1.72 -5.83
N PHE A 20 -9.64 2.26 -4.65
CA PHE A 20 -8.37 2.13 -3.96
C PHE A 20 -8.03 0.66 -3.68
N VAL A 21 -8.97 -0.12 -3.11
CA VAL A 21 -8.79 -1.55 -2.88
C VAL A 21 -8.57 -2.31 -4.19
N ALA A 22 -9.35 -2.02 -5.23
CA ALA A 22 -9.20 -2.70 -6.52
C ALA A 22 -7.81 -2.46 -7.14
N LEU A 23 -7.30 -1.23 -7.06
CA LEU A 23 -5.97 -0.87 -7.56
C LEU A 23 -4.85 -1.49 -6.72
N LEU A 24 -4.97 -1.51 -5.38
CA LEU A 24 -4.01 -2.19 -4.50
C LEU A 24 -3.95 -3.69 -4.78
N LEU A 25 -5.10 -4.33 -5.04
CA LEU A 25 -5.15 -5.73 -5.47
C LEU A 25 -4.48 -5.91 -6.83
N ALA A 26 -4.72 -5.01 -7.79
CA ALA A 26 -4.05 -5.05 -9.08
C ALA A 26 -2.52 -4.89 -8.96
N ALA A 27 -2.04 -4.00 -8.09
CA ALA A 27 -0.61 -3.86 -7.77
C ALA A 27 -0.06 -5.15 -7.17
N SER A 28 -0.77 -5.72 -6.19
CA SER A 28 -0.40 -6.98 -5.52
C SER A 28 -0.28 -8.15 -6.50
N VAL A 29 -1.27 -8.32 -7.39
CA VAL A 29 -1.27 -9.39 -8.39
C VAL A 29 -0.15 -9.18 -9.41
N SER A 30 0.09 -7.93 -9.82
CA SER A 30 1.18 -7.59 -10.75
C SER A 30 2.55 -7.85 -10.14
N ASP A 31 2.74 -7.48 -8.87
CA ASP A 31 3.98 -7.73 -8.13
C ASP A 31 4.24 -9.24 -7.93
N ILE A 32 3.20 -10.03 -7.61
CA ILE A 32 3.34 -11.50 -7.50
C ILE A 32 3.69 -12.14 -8.84
N ARG A 33 3.06 -11.71 -9.94
CA ARG A 33 3.22 -12.35 -11.26
C ARG A 33 4.48 -11.90 -12.00
N MET A 34 4.74 -10.60 -11.97
CA MET A 34 5.77 -9.96 -12.80
C MET A 34 6.91 -9.36 -11.96
N LYS A 35 6.77 -9.25 -10.62
CA LYS A 35 7.71 -8.57 -9.72
C LYS A 35 8.02 -7.13 -10.14
N ILE A 36 7.01 -6.48 -10.73
CA ILE A 36 7.04 -5.09 -11.16
C ILE A 36 5.66 -4.50 -10.84
N ILE A 37 5.65 -3.35 -10.17
CA ILE A 37 4.43 -2.57 -9.97
C ILE A 37 4.25 -1.64 -11.18
N PRO A 38 3.16 -1.76 -11.96
CA PRO A 38 2.94 -0.92 -13.12
C PRO A 38 2.68 0.54 -12.70
N ASP A 39 3.35 1.48 -13.37
CA ASP A 39 3.21 2.91 -13.08
C ASP A 39 1.75 3.40 -13.23
N GLY A 40 0.98 2.80 -14.14
CA GLY A 40 -0.44 3.11 -14.30
C GLY A 40 -1.30 2.77 -13.07
N VAL A 41 -0.93 1.75 -12.29
CA VAL A 41 -1.65 1.41 -11.05
C VAL A 41 -1.35 2.45 -9.98
N CYS A 42 -0.09 2.84 -9.81
CA CYS A 42 0.29 3.91 -8.89
C CYS A 42 -0.35 5.25 -9.27
N LEU A 43 -0.41 5.57 -10.57
CA LEU A 43 -1.12 6.75 -11.06
C LEU A 43 -2.62 6.68 -10.72
N GLY A 44 -3.25 5.52 -10.96
CA GLY A 44 -4.64 5.29 -10.59
C GLY A 44 -4.90 5.53 -9.10
N VAL A 45 -4.01 5.04 -8.23
CA VAL A 45 -4.12 5.24 -6.77
C VAL A 45 -3.95 6.72 -6.40
N ALA A 46 -3.01 7.43 -7.03
CA ALA A 46 -2.87 8.87 -6.79
C ALA A 46 -4.13 9.64 -7.22
N LEU A 47 -4.73 9.26 -8.36
CA LEU A 47 -5.97 9.86 -8.85
C LEU A 47 -7.16 9.59 -7.92
N THR A 48 -7.23 8.42 -7.28
CA THR A 48 -8.29 8.18 -6.28
C THR A 48 -8.14 9.12 -5.08
N GLY A 49 -6.92 9.50 -4.69
CA GLY A 49 -6.68 10.50 -3.65
C GLY A 49 -7.13 11.91 -4.03
N MET A 50 -7.18 12.23 -5.33
CA MET A 50 -7.66 13.53 -5.82
C MET A 50 -9.19 13.67 -5.76
N LEU A 51 -9.95 12.57 -5.69
CA LEU A 51 -11.41 12.60 -5.57
C LEU A 51 -11.86 13.23 -4.24
N THR A 52 -11.17 12.89 -3.13
CA THR A 52 -11.34 13.55 -1.83
C THR A 52 -10.05 14.28 -1.42
N PHE A 53 -9.65 15.25 -2.25
CA PHE A 53 -8.41 15.97 -2.01
C PHE A 53 -8.49 16.81 -0.73
N GLU A 54 -7.59 16.54 0.21
CA GLU A 54 -7.36 17.37 1.38
C GLU A 54 -5.87 17.72 1.44
N PRO A 55 -5.50 19.01 1.63
CA PRO A 55 -4.10 19.41 1.67
C PRO A 55 -3.28 18.68 2.75
N VAL A 56 -3.94 18.30 3.85
CA VAL A 56 -3.32 17.55 4.95
C VAL A 56 -2.86 16.16 4.50
N LYS A 57 -3.51 15.55 3.50
CA LYS A 57 -3.15 14.22 2.98
C LYS A 57 -1.87 14.22 2.14
N LEU A 58 -1.43 15.36 1.60
CA LEU A 58 -0.14 15.49 0.89
C LEU A 58 1.05 15.06 1.75
N ALA A 59 0.97 15.27 3.07
CA ALA A 59 1.99 14.82 4.02
C ALA A 59 2.17 13.28 3.99
N GLY A 60 1.19 12.52 3.48
CA GLY A 60 1.30 11.08 3.29
C GLY A 60 2.41 10.66 2.32
N ILE A 61 2.84 11.52 1.38
CA ILE A 61 4.01 11.25 0.52
C ILE A 61 5.28 11.03 1.36
N LEU A 62 5.40 11.67 2.53
CA LEU A 62 6.55 11.48 3.42
C LEU A 62 6.69 10.02 3.88
N ALA A 63 5.61 9.24 3.90
CA ALA A 63 5.71 7.80 4.17
C ALA A 63 6.55 7.08 3.09
N ALA A 64 6.50 7.52 1.84
CA ALA A 64 7.36 6.99 0.77
C ALA A 64 8.81 7.47 0.89
N ALA A 65 9.06 8.61 1.54
CA ALA A 65 10.42 9.09 1.79
C ALA A 65 11.18 8.14 2.73
N LEU A 66 10.51 7.56 3.73
CA LEU A 66 11.10 6.51 4.57
C LEU A 66 11.57 5.33 3.74
N PHE A 67 10.73 4.90 2.79
CA PHE A 67 11.06 3.84 1.86
C PHE A 67 12.24 4.24 0.97
N LEU A 68 12.23 5.44 0.39
CA LEU A 68 13.34 5.96 -0.41
C LEU A 68 14.66 6.00 0.37
N ILE A 69 14.65 6.47 1.62
CA ILE A 69 15.83 6.50 2.49
C ILE A 69 16.35 5.08 2.73
N THR A 70 15.45 4.12 3.02
CA THR A 70 15.87 2.72 3.19
C THR A 70 16.47 2.12 1.91
N ALA A 71 15.92 2.44 0.74
CA ALA A 71 16.47 2.00 -0.54
C ALA A 71 17.87 2.58 -0.80
N LEU A 72 18.09 3.85 -0.48
CA LEU A 72 19.38 4.52 -0.68
C LEU A 72 20.46 4.01 0.28
N LEU A 73 20.11 3.72 1.54
CA LEU A 73 21.08 3.32 2.57
C LEU A 73 21.41 1.82 2.54
N PHE A 74 20.39 0.97 2.35
CA PHE A 74 20.55 -0.48 2.49
C PHE A 74 20.51 -1.22 1.14
N GLY A 75 20.04 -0.56 0.08
CA GLY A 75 19.82 -1.20 -1.21
C GLY A 75 18.74 -2.28 -1.17
N GLY A 76 18.38 -2.81 -2.34
CA GLY A 76 17.55 -4.01 -2.46
C GLY A 76 16.04 -3.81 -2.27
N MET A 77 15.57 -2.58 -2.12
CA MET A 77 14.14 -2.30 -2.06
C MET A 77 13.60 -1.86 -3.43
N ASP A 78 12.41 -2.34 -3.80
CA ASP A 78 11.87 -2.11 -5.13
C ASP A 78 11.34 -0.68 -5.28
N GLY A 79 11.64 -0.07 -6.44
CA GLY A 79 11.15 1.26 -6.77
C GLY A 79 9.62 1.28 -6.89
N GLY A 80 9.01 0.15 -7.25
CA GLY A 80 7.57 -0.03 -7.28
C GLY A 80 6.93 0.21 -5.92
N ASP A 81 7.47 -0.37 -4.85
CA ASP A 81 6.92 -0.25 -3.49
C ASP A 81 6.95 1.21 -3.00
N ILE A 82 8.01 1.94 -3.34
CA ILE A 82 8.15 3.38 -3.04
C ILE A 82 7.03 4.16 -3.75
N LYS A 83 6.81 3.90 -5.05
CA LYS A 83 5.75 4.57 -5.83
C LYS A 83 4.36 4.23 -5.29
N LEU A 84 4.12 2.97 -4.94
CA LEU A 84 2.86 2.51 -4.38
C LEU A 84 2.59 3.17 -3.03
N MET A 85 3.60 3.30 -2.18
CA MET A 85 3.48 3.99 -0.90
C MET A 85 3.27 5.50 -1.06
N ALA A 86 3.89 6.12 -2.06
CA ALA A 86 3.68 7.55 -2.35
C ALA A 86 2.24 7.81 -2.79
N ALA A 87 1.75 6.99 -3.72
CA ALA A 87 0.37 7.08 -4.21
C ALA A 87 -0.64 6.77 -3.10
N SER A 88 -0.45 5.70 -2.35
CA SER A 88 -1.32 5.34 -1.22
C SER A 88 -1.27 6.40 -0.11
N GLY A 89 -0.12 7.05 0.06
CA GLY A 89 0.09 8.17 0.96
C GLY A 89 -0.83 9.35 0.67
N LEU A 90 -1.04 9.68 -0.61
CA LEU A 90 -1.97 10.73 -1.03
C LEU A 90 -3.43 10.41 -0.69
N VAL A 91 -3.80 9.13 -0.64
CA VAL A 91 -5.16 8.68 -0.29
C VAL A 91 -5.35 8.68 1.24
N LEU A 92 -4.37 8.15 1.97
CA LEU A 92 -4.46 7.86 3.40
C LEU A 92 -4.05 9.04 4.29
N GLY A 93 -3.16 9.91 3.81
CA GLY A 93 -2.47 10.92 4.62
C GLY A 93 -1.39 10.33 5.54
N PHE A 94 -0.62 11.20 6.21
CA PHE A 94 0.60 10.79 6.93
C PHE A 94 0.36 9.75 8.02
N SER A 95 -0.53 10.02 8.98
CA SER A 95 -0.73 9.14 10.14
C SER A 95 -1.22 7.74 9.74
N LYS A 96 -2.21 7.67 8.85
CA LYS A 96 -2.75 6.39 8.35
C LYS A 96 -1.75 5.65 7.48
N SER A 97 -0.93 6.37 6.71
CA SER A 97 0.16 5.77 5.94
C SER A 97 1.22 5.14 6.83
N MET A 98 1.55 5.77 7.96
CA MET A 98 2.45 5.17 8.95
C MET A 98 1.85 3.91 9.57
N ALA A 99 0.59 3.94 9.98
CA ALA A 99 -0.10 2.74 10.42
C ALA A 99 -0.10 1.64 9.34
N ALA A 100 -0.38 1.98 8.08
CA ALA A 100 -0.35 1.06 6.95
C ALA A 100 1.02 0.39 6.77
N THR A 101 2.10 1.17 6.81
CA THR A 101 3.46 0.62 6.68
C THR A 101 3.82 -0.30 7.83
N VAL A 102 3.47 0.06 9.07
CA VAL A 102 3.74 -0.78 10.25
C VAL A 102 2.98 -2.09 10.16
N ILE A 103 1.69 -2.04 9.82
CA ILE A 103 0.85 -3.22 9.65
C ILE A 103 1.38 -4.10 8.51
N GLY A 104 1.68 -3.51 7.35
CA GLY A 104 2.18 -4.23 6.18
C GLY A 104 3.54 -4.88 6.43
N LEU A 105 4.50 -4.15 6.98
CA LEU A 105 5.82 -4.70 7.30
C LEU A 105 5.76 -5.76 8.40
N THR A 106 4.89 -5.58 9.39
CA THR A 106 4.67 -6.59 10.44
C THR A 106 4.08 -7.87 9.85
N ALA A 107 3.08 -7.76 8.96
CA ALA A 107 2.50 -8.90 8.26
C ALA A 107 3.55 -9.64 7.42
N LEU A 108 4.42 -8.90 6.72
CA LEU A 108 5.55 -9.46 5.98
C LEU A 108 6.52 -10.21 6.90
N LEU A 109 6.89 -9.63 8.04
CA LEU A 109 7.82 -10.24 9.01
C LEU A 109 7.24 -11.52 9.63
N VAL A 110 5.96 -11.51 10.01
CA VAL A 110 5.27 -12.69 10.55
C VAL A 110 5.21 -13.80 9.50
N PHE A 111 4.89 -13.45 8.25
CA PHE A 111 4.85 -14.42 7.15
C PHE A 111 6.24 -14.99 6.85
N HIS A 112 7.25 -14.13 6.78
CA HIS A 112 8.64 -14.53 6.56
C HIS A 112 9.14 -15.44 7.67
N GLY A 113 8.93 -15.05 8.94
CA GLY A 113 9.35 -15.83 10.11
C GLY A 113 8.65 -17.18 10.17
N GLY A 114 7.33 -17.22 9.95
CA GLY A 114 6.56 -18.46 9.90
C GLY A 114 7.04 -19.39 8.79
N ASN A 115 7.23 -18.87 7.57
CA ASN A 115 7.71 -19.70 6.47
C ASN A 115 9.15 -20.16 6.70
N HIS A 116 10.02 -19.32 7.26
CA HIS A 116 11.38 -19.71 7.62
C HIS A 116 11.41 -20.85 8.63
N ILE A 117 10.56 -20.82 9.66
CA ILE A 117 10.43 -21.90 10.65
C ILE A 117 9.94 -23.19 9.98
N ILE A 118 8.88 -23.11 9.17
CA ILE A 118 8.31 -24.27 8.45
C ILE A 118 9.33 -24.89 7.50
N GLN A 119 10.07 -24.07 6.75
CA GLN A 119 11.07 -24.55 5.79
C GLN A 119 12.27 -25.17 6.51
N LYS A 120 12.70 -24.59 7.63
CA LYS A 120 13.72 -25.16 8.52
C LYS A 120 13.28 -26.52 9.07
N LEU A 121 12.03 -26.64 9.53
CA LEU A 121 11.45 -27.92 9.97
C LEU A 121 11.38 -28.96 8.84
N ARG A 122 11.20 -28.52 7.60
CA ARG A 122 11.16 -29.36 6.40
C ARG A 122 12.53 -29.65 5.78
N GLY A 123 13.62 -29.18 6.38
CA GLY A 123 14.99 -29.36 5.87
C GLY A 123 15.26 -28.68 4.52
N ARG A 124 14.44 -27.68 4.14
CA ARG A 124 14.58 -26.93 2.89
C ARG A 124 15.15 -25.54 3.16
N THR A 125 16.02 -25.06 2.28
CA THR A 125 16.46 -23.66 2.32
C THR A 125 15.30 -22.75 1.90
N ALA A 126 15.04 -21.71 2.70
CA ALA A 126 14.02 -20.73 2.38
C ALA A 126 14.44 -19.95 1.11
N GLY A 127 13.73 -20.16 0.02
CA GLY A 127 14.01 -19.50 -1.27
C GLY A 127 13.17 -18.25 -1.49
N LYS A 128 13.86 -17.24 -2.07
CA LYS A 128 13.40 -15.98 -2.71
C LYS A 128 12.81 -14.89 -1.81
N ALA A 129 13.25 -13.66 -2.10
CA ALA A 129 12.63 -12.42 -1.66
C ALA A 129 11.13 -12.42 -1.97
N TYR A 130 10.33 -12.04 -0.98
CA TYR A 130 8.88 -11.99 -1.12
C TYR A 130 8.46 -10.66 -1.76
N PRO A 131 7.43 -10.68 -2.63
CA PRO A 131 6.80 -9.45 -3.11
C PRO A 131 6.25 -8.67 -1.91
N LEU A 132 6.65 -7.39 -1.77
CA LEU A 132 6.30 -6.54 -0.62
C LEU A 132 4.94 -5.87 -0.83
N ALA A 133 4.59 -5.55 -2.09
CA ALA A 133 3.33 -4.93 -2.48
C ALA A 133 2.06 -5.57 -1.91
N PRO A 134 1.87 -6.90 -1.87
CA PRO A 134 0.69 -7.52 -1.26
C PRO A 134 0.56 -7.24 0.24
N PHE A 135 1.66 -7.21 0.97
CA PHE A 135 1.64 -6.90 2.40
C PHE A 135 1.40 -5.41 2.66
N LEU A 136 2.00 -4.54 1.84
CA LEU A 136 1.77 -3.11 1.91
C LEU A 136 0.32 -2.75 1.55
N SER A 137 -0.23 -3.42 0.54
CA SER A 137 -1.64 -3.31 0.15
C SER A 137 -2.57 -3.70 1.29
N LEU A 138 -2.28 -4.82 1.97
CA LEU A 138 -3.04 -5.23 3.15
C LEU A 138 -3.00 -4.17 4.26
N GLY A 139 -1.80 -3.61 4.54
CA GLY A 139 -1.64 -2.52 5.49
C GLY A 139 -2.43 -1.27 5.11
N CYS A 140 -2.42 -0.89 3.83
CA CYS A 140 -3.16 0.26 3.31
C CYS A 140 -4.67 0.06 3.42
N ILE A 141 -5.18 -1.12 3.08
CA ILE A 141 -6.59 -1.48 3.21
C ILE A 141 -6.99 -1.42 4.68
N ALA A 142 -6.22 -2.05 5.58
CA ALA A 142 -6.48 -2.02 7.00
C ALA A 142 -6.51 -0.58 7.53
N ALA A 143 -5.53 0.24 7.15
CA ALA A 143 -5.46 1.61 7.60
C ALA A 143 -6.59 2.50 7.05
N TYR A 144 -7.11 2.19 5.86
CA TYR A 144 -8.23 2.92 5.26
C TYR A 144 -9.55 2.70 6.00
N PHE A 145 -9.79 1.47 6.48
CA PHE A 145 -11.06 1.09 7.11
C PHE A 145 -11.06 1.17 8.64
N ILE A 146 -9.90 1.06 9.28
CA ILE A 146 -9.78 1.04 10.75
C ILE A 146 -9.58 2.44 11.34
N PHE A 147 -8.87 3.32 10.62
CA PHE A 147 -8.55 4.69 11.06
C PHE A 147 -9.23 5.70 10.13
#